data_AF-A0A2P5W326-F1
#
_entry.id   AF-A0A2P5W326-F1
#
_cell.length_a   1.000
_cell.length_b   1.000
_cell.length_c   1.000
_cell.angle_alpha   90.00
_cell.angle_beta   90.00
_cell.angle_gamma   90.00
#
_symmetry.space_group_name_H-M   'P 1'
#
loop_
_entity.id
_entity.type
_entity.pdbx_description
1 polymer ?
#
loop_
_entity_poly.entity_id
_entity_poly.type
_entity_poly.pdbx_seq_one_letter_code
_entity_poly.pdbx_strand_id
1 'polypeptide(L)'
;MEGQNQNMKILCLHGFRTSGKFLQKQISKWDPSLFLHHFQMDFPDGLFSAGGKSDIEGIFPPPYFEWFQFNKEFTEYTNLEECISHLCQYITHNGPFHGLLGFSQGATLGALLLGYKAQGKVLKEHPPFKMFVSISGSKFREPSICEVAYKDKINVKSVHFIGAKDWLKLPSEDLATAFHDPLIIRHPQGHTVPRLGRYLNARFCFAFSYAVLDSYF
;
A
#
# COMPACT_ATOMS: atom_id res chain seq x y z
N MET A 1 -24.46 -12.77 22.83
CA MET A 1 -23.06 -12.33 22.96
C MET A 1 -22.72 -11.62 21.66
N GLU A 2 -22.78 -10.29 21.67
CA GLU A 2 -22.47 -9.45 20.52
C GLU A 2 -20.97 -9.56 20.25
N GLY A 3 -20.61 -10.14 19.11
CA GLY A 3 -19.22 -10.21 18.67
C GLY A 3 -18.69 -8.79 18.54
N GLN A 4 -17.64 -8.46 19.32
CA GLN A 4 -16.95 -7.19 19.19
C GLN A 4 -16.52 -7.02 17.73
N ASN A 5 -17.10 -6.01 17.08
CA ASN A 5 -16.79 -5.62 15.72
C ASN A 5 -15.36 -5.07 15.71
N GLN A 6 -14.34 -5.93 15.57
CA GLN A 6 -12.95 -5.51 15.63
C GLN A 6 -12.62 -4.67 14.38
N ASN A 7 -12.46 -3.36 14.61
CA ASN A 7 -12.08 -2.40 13.58
C ASN A 7 -10.62 -2.70 13.15
N MET A 8 -10.41 -3.18 11.92
CA MET A 8 -9.08 -3.52 11.42
C MET A 8 -8.28 -2.25 11.17
N LYS A 9 -7.10 -2.16 11.79
CA LYS A 9 -6.20 -1.02 11.59
C LYS A 9 -5.38 -1.14 10.30
N ILE A 10 -5.45 -0.17 9.40
CA ILE A 10 -4.77 -0.16 8.10
C ILE A 10 -3.77 1.00 8.04
N LEU A 11 -2.52 0.70 7.72
CA LEU A 11 -1.49 1.70 7.48
C LEU A 11 -1.53 2.13 6.00
N CYS A 12 -1.72 3.42 5.75
CA CYS A 12 -1.89 3.99 4.42
C CYS A 12 -0.66 4.80 3.99
N LEU A 13 0.06 4.33 2.99
CA LEU A 13 1.33 4.88 2.50
C LEU A 13 1.11 5.69 1.21
N HIS A 14 1.39 7.00 1.26
CA HIS A 14 1.19 7.93 0.14
C HIS A 14 2.19 7.72 -1.01
N GLY A 15 1.93 8.34 -2.15
CA GLY A 15 2.80 8.29 -3.33
C GLY A 15 3.97 9.28 -3.27
N PHE A 16 4.90 9.16 -4.22
CA PHE A 16 6.07 10.01 -4.34
C PHE A 16 5.69 11.50 -4.37
N ARG A 17 6.34 12.32 -3.54
CA ARG A 17 6.11 13.78 -3.43
C ARG A 17 4.65 14.15 -3.17
N THR A 18 3.98 13.39 -2.32
CA THR A 18 2.63 13.73 -1.82
C THR A 18 2.62 13.72 -0.30
N SER A 19 1.48 13.50 0.34
CA SER A 19 1.38 13.44 1.80
C SER A 19 0.32 12.44 2.23
N GLY A 20 0.38 12.00 3.48
CA GLY A 20 -0.66 11.18 4.10
C GLY A 20 -2.03 11.85 4.01
N LYS A 21 -2.09 13.18 4.25
CA LYS A 21 -3.32 13.97 4.08
C LYS A 21 -3.85 13.95 2.65
N PHE A 22 -2.98 14.01 1.65
CA PHE A 22 -3.42 13.92 0.26
C PHE A 22 -3.99 12.54 -0.07
N LEU A 23 -3.32 11.47 0.36
CA LEU A 23 -3.84 10.11 0.18
C LEU A 23 -5.19 9.93 0.90
N GLN A 24 -5.32 10.43 2.13
CA GLN A 24 -6.59 10.44 2.86
C GLN A 24 -7.69 11.15 2.06
N LYS A 25 -7.37 12.31 1.44
CA LYS A 25 -8.31 13.01 0.57
C LYS A 25 -8.67 12.22 -0.68
N GLN A 26 -7.77 11.42 -1.24
CA GLN A 26 -8.07 10.54 -2.38
C GLN A 26 -8.99 9.38 -1.97
N ILE A 27 -8.67 8.71 -0.86
CA ILE A 27 -9.43 7.57 -0.34
C ILE A 27 -10.81 8.00 0.17
N SER A 28 -10.98 9.22 0.69
CA SER A 28 -12.31 9.74 1.09
C SER A 28 -13.31 9.87 -0.06
N LYS A 29 -12.88 9.72 -1.33
CA LYS A 29 -13.76 9.70 -2.51
C LYS A 29 -14.32 8.31 -2.81
N TRP A 30 -13.85 7.29 -2.11
CA TRP A 30 -14.44 5.95 -2.17
C TRP A 30 -15.70 5.92 -1.31
N ASP A 31 -16.53 4.89 -1.50
CA ASP A 31 -17.76 4.77 -0.73
C ASP A 31 -17.45 4.65 0.77
N PRO A 32 -17.97 5.57 1.62
CA PRO A 32 -17.72 5.52 3.06
C PRO A 32 -18.13 4.18 3.70
N SER A 33 -19.10 3.46 3.12
CA SER A 33 -19.53 2.15 3.64
C SER A 33 -18.42 1.10 3.59
N LEU A 34 -17.38 1.30 2.76
CA LEU A 34 -16.21 0.43 2.74
C LEU A 34 -15.42 0.47 4.04
N PHE A 35 -15.48 1.59 4.77
CA PHE A 35 -14.58 1.87 5.89
C PHE A 35 -15.30 2.12 7.21
N LEU A 36 -16.50 2.70 7.18
CA LEU A 36 -17.24 3.25 8.33
C LEU A 36 -17.47 2.27 9.49
N HIS A 37 -17.40 0.96 9.26
CA HIS A 37 -17.66 -0.05 10.29
C HIS A 37 -16.58 -1.14 10.40
N HIS A 38 -15.52 -1.08 9.59
CA HIS A 38 -14.56 -2.17 9.46
C HIS A 38 -13.10 -1.76 9.54
N PHE A 39 -12.75 -0.50 9.22
CA PHE A 39 -11.36 -0.07 9.18
C PHE A 39 -11.07 1.23 9.95
N GLN A 40 -10.00 1.21 10.73
CA GLN A 40 -9.31 2.40 11.21
C GLN A 40 -8.09 2.64 10.31
N MET A 41 -8.03 3.79 9.63
CA MET A 41 -6.95 4.09 8.68
C MET A 41 -6.01 5.18 9.22
N ASP A 42 -4.71 4.88 9.27
CA ASP A 42 -3.66 5.83 9.64
C ASP A 42 -2.89 6.25 8.38
N PHE A 43 -2.66 7.55 8.22
CA PHE A 43 -2.01 8.14 7.03
C PHE A 43 -0.77 8.96 7.45
N PRO A 44 0.36 8.32 7.82
CA PRO A 44 1.57 9.05 8.13
C PRO A 44 2.19 9.69 6.88
N ASP A 45 3.00 10.72 7.12
CA ASP A 45 3.85 11.33 6.11
C ASP A 45 5.20 10.62 6.02
N GLY A 46 5.81 10.64 4.83
CA GLY A 46 7.16 10.15 4.60
C GLY A 46 8.21 10.97 5.35
N LEU A 47 9.34 10.32 5.65
CA LEU A 47 10.40 10.91 6.47
C LEU A 47 11.10 12.10 5.79
N PHE A 48 11.22 12.05 4.47
CA PHE A 48 11.99 13.04 3.72
C PHE A 48 11.08 14.08 3.09
N SER A 49 11.42 15.36 3.23
CA SER A 49 10.76 16.41 2.44
C SER A 49 11.01 16.18 0.95
N ALA A 50 10.03 16.51 0.11
CA ALA A 50 10.16 16.38 -1.33
C ALA A 50 11.38 17.16 -1.87
N GLY A 51 12.28 16.46 -2.56
CA GLY A 51 13.50 17.04 -3.13
C GLY A 51 13.28 17.79 -4.45
N GLY A 52 12.02 17.96 -4.88
CA GLY A 52 11.68 18.66 -6.10
C GLY A 52 10.17 18.78 -6.29
N LYS A 53 9.77 19.14 -7.51
CA LYS A 53 8.37 19.43 -7.85
C LYS A 53 7.45 18.25 -7.58
N SER A 54 6.29 18.53 -7.01
CA SER A 54 5.18 17.60 -6.89
C SER A 54 4.15 17.78 -8.02
N ASP A 55 3.60 16.67 -8.53
CA ASP A 55 2.54 16.67 -9.55
C ASP A 55 1.20 17.20 -9.02
N ILE A 56 1.07 17.36 -7.70
CA ILE A 56 -0.15 17.87 -7.06
C ILE A 56 -0.04 19.35 -6.64
N GLU A 57 1.06 20.01 -7.00
CA GLU A 57 1.19 21.47 -6.83
C GLU A 57 0.06 22.22 -7.54
N GLY A 58 -0.57 23.16 -6.82
CA GLY A 58 -1.74 23.90 -7.30
C GLY A 58 -3.06 23.13 -7.19
N ILE A 59 -3.02 21.82 -6.86
CA ILE A 59 -4.21 20.99 -6.63
C ILE A 59 -4.41 20.73 -5.13
N PHE A 60 -3.32 20.52 -4.38
CA PHE A 60 -3.34 20.30 -2.94
C PHE A 60 -2.16 21.04 -2.29
N PRO A 61 -2.31 21.63 -1.10
CA PRO A 61 -1.24 22.41 -0.49
C PRO A 61 -0.09 21.53 0.07
N PRO A 62 1.14 22.07 0.12
CA PRO A 62 2.28 21.44 0.80
C PRO A 62 2.07 21.35 2.33
N PRO A 63 2.93 20.62 3.09
CA PRO A 63 4.18 19.97 2.67
C PRO A 63 3.99 18.67 1.86
N TYR A 64 5.01 18.32 1.09
CA TYR A 64 5.11 17.08 0.35
C TYR A 64 6.34 16.28 0.80
N PHE A 65 6.21 14.97 0.73
CA PHE A 65 7.17 14.04 1.28
C PHE A 65 7.48 12.90 0.31
N GLU A 66 8.62 12.28 0.55
CA GLU A 66 9.10 11.09 -0.13
C GLU A 66 9.43 10.03 0.94
N TRP A 67 9.11 8.78 0.64
CA TRP A 67 9.53 7.68 1.52
C TRP A 67 11.03 7.41 1.38
N PHE A 68 11.53 7.44 0.15
CA PHE A 68 12.93 7.28 -0.24
C PHE A 68 13.13 7.95 -1.61
N GLN A 69 14.38 8.18 -2.01
CA GLN A 69 14.71 8.69 -3.35
C GLN A 69 15.15 7.55 -4.27
N PHE A 70 15.04 7.74 -5.58
CA PHE A 70 15.45 6.76 -6.58
C PHE A 70 16.01 7.43 -7.84
N ASN A 71 16.87 6.72 -8.58
CA ASN A 71 17.32 7.15 -9.90
C ASN A 71 16.21 6.93 -10.96
N LYS A 72 16.35 7.54 -12.15
CA LYS A 72 15.32 7.48 -13.21
C LYS A 72 15.02 6.06 -13.68
N GLU A 73 15.99 5.16 -13.57
CA GLU A 73 15.92 3.78 -13.99
C GLU A 73 15.26 2.87 -12.93
N PHE A 74 15.00 3.40 -11.72
CA PHE A 74 14.48 2.69 -10.55
C PHE A 74 15.35 1.50 -10.14
N THR A 75 16.67 1.62 -10.29
CA THR A 75 17.65 0.58 -9.93
C THR A 75 18.46 0.92 -8.69
N GLU A 76 18.50 2.20 -8.30
CA GLU A 76 19.22 2.68 -7.13
C GLU A 76 18.25 3.45 -6.22
N TYR A 77 18.38 3.23 -4.91
CA TYR A 77 17.49 3.77 -3.90
C TYR A 77 18.29 4.45 -2.78
N THR A 78 18.06 5.74 -2.56
CA THR A 78 18.71 6.50 -1.48
C THR A 78 17.76 6.61 -0.28
N ASN A 79 18.31 6.45 0.92
CA ASN A 79 17.59 6.52 2.19
C ASN A 79 16.51 5.43 2.42
N LEU A 80 16.49 4.37 1.61
CA LEU A 80 15.51 3.29 1.73
C LEU A 80 15.60 2.54 3.07
N GLU A 81 16.81 2.22 3.55
CA GLU A 81 16.99 1.49 4.81
C GLU A 81 16.56 2.33 6.03
N GLU A 82 16.77 3.64 5.99
CA GLU A 82 16.28 4.58 7.02
C GLU A 82 14.75 4.62 7.01
N CYS A 83 14.14 4.69 5.82
CA CYS A 83 12.69 4.63 5.65
C CYS A 83 12.09 3.33 6.21
N ILE A 84 12.69 2.18 5.87
CA ILE A 84 12.25 0.86 6.36
C ILE A 84 12.33 0.82 7.88
N SER A 85 13.44 1.27 8.45
CA SER A 85 13.64 1.32 9.91
C SER A 85 12.59 2.20 10.59
N HIS A 86 12.34 3.39 10.03
CA HIS A 86 11.31 4.31 10.53
C HIS A 86 9.91 3.69 10.50
N LEU A 87 9.52 3.06 9.37
CA LEU A 87 8.21 2.42 9.26
C LEU A 87 8.08 1.19 10.18
N CYS A 88 9.14 0.42 10.37
CA CYS A 88 9.12 -0.69 11.32
C CYS A 88 8.88 -0.21 12.75
N GLN A 89 9.55 0.89 13.14
CA GLN A 89 9.30 1.53 14.43
C GLN A 89 7.87 2.05 14.50
N TYR A 90 7.38 2.76 13.48
CA TYR A 90 6.02 3.29 13.46
C TYR A 90 4.96 2.18 13.60
N ILE A 91 5.11 1.08 12.85
CA ILE A 91 4.23 -0.08 12.91
C ILE A 91 4.25 -0.71 14.31
N THR A 92 5.43 -0.79 14.94
CA THR A 92 5.56 -1.37 16.29
C THR A 92 4.91 -0.49 17.35
N HIS A 93 5.09 0.82 17.30
CA HIS A 93 4.58 1.75 18.31
C HIS A 93 3.09 2.06 18.18
N ASN A 94 2.57 2.09 16.94
CA ASN A 94 1.19 2.49 16.66
C ASN A 94 0.30 1.30 16.26
N GLY A 95 0.86 0.10 16.15
CA GLY A 95 0.15 -1.11 15.75
C GLY A 95 -0.64 -1.77 16.90
N PRO A 96 -1.07 -3.03 16.71
CA PRO A 96 -0.82 -3.84 15.52
C PRO A 96 -1.62 -3.34 14.31
N PHE A 97 -0.96 -3.28 13.15
CA PHE A 97 -1.61 -2.99 11.87
C PHE A 97 -2.08 -4.29 11.22
N HIS A 98 -3.34 -4.39 10.86
CA HIS A 98 -3.91 -5.58 10.24
C HIS A 98 -3.69 -5.61 8.74
N GLY A 99 -3.41 -4.48 8.11
CA GLY A 99 -3.15 -4.41 6.69
C GLY A 99 -2.42 -3.15 6.27
N LEU A 100 -1.97 -3.17 5.02
CA LEU A 100 -1.32 -2.04 4.36
C LEU A 100 -2.16 -1.59 3.17
N LEU A 101 -2.21 -0.30 2.92
CA LEU A 101 -2.69 0.29 1.69
C LEU A 101 -1.60 1.23 1.18
N GLY A 102 -1.28 1.15 -0.10
CA GLY A 102 -0.28 2.03 -0.68
C GLY A 102 -0.70 2.57 -2.05
N PHE A 103 -0.24 3.77 -2.36
CA PHE A 103 -0.28 4.31 -3.71
C PHE A 103 1.14 4.53 -4.25
N SER A 104 1.40 4.09 -5.49
CA SER A 104 2.67 4.32 -6.19
C SER A 104 3.88 3.88 -5.34
N GLN A 105 4.78 4.80 -4.99
CA GLN A 105 5.90 4.57 -4.07
C GLN A 105 5.46 3.88 -2.76
N GLY A 106 4.35 4.28 -2.17
CA GLY A 106 3.82 3.67 -0.95
C GLY A 106 3.32 2.24 -1.16
N ALA A 107 2.80 1.90 -2.34
CA ALA A 107 2.43 0.52 -2.68
C ALA A 107 3.67 -0.36 -2.86
N THR A 108 4.67 0.14 -3.57
CA THR A 108 5.98 -0.52 -3.75
C THR A 108 6.63 -0.80 -2.39
N LEU A 109 6.63 0.19 -1.49
CA LEU A 109 7.16 0.04 -0.13
C LEU A 109 6.34 -0.91 0.74
N GLY A 110 5.01 -0.88 0.64
CA GLY A 110 4.14 -1.82 1.36
C GLY A 110 4.43 -3.27 0.97
N ALA A 111 4.59 -3.55 -0.32
CA ALA A 111 4.93 -4.90 -0.78
C ALA A 111 6.33 -5.35 -0.30
N LEU A 112 7.31 -4.44 -0.28
CA LEU A 112 8.63 -4.71 0.29
C LEU A 112 8.55 -5.13 1.76
N LEU A 113 7.82 -4.37 2.58
CA LEU A 113 7.67 -4.66 4.01
C LEU A 113 7.02 -6.03 4.24
N LEU A 114 6.01 -6.38 3.45
CA LEU A 114 5.36 -7.70 3.53
C LEU A 114 6.30 -8.82 3.12
N GLY A 115 7.05 -8.64 2.03
CA GLY A 115 8.05 -9.60 1.56
C GLY A 115 9.17 -9.82 2.59
N TYR A 116 9.76 -8.73 3.07
CA TYR A 116 10.78 -8.77 4.12
C TYR A 116 10.26 -9.39 5.42
N LYS A 117 9.00 -9.12 5.80
CA LYS A 117 8.40 -9.77 6.96
C LYS A 117 8.23 -11.27 6.74
N ALA A 118 7.75 -11.70 5.57
CA ALA A 118 7.55 -13.11 5.25
C ALA A 118 8.86 -13.89 5.33
N GLN A 119 9.98 -13.25 4.99
CA GLN A 119 11.33 -13.82 5.08
C GLN A 119 12.02 -13.58 6.44
N GLY A 120 11.30 -13.03 7.43
CA GLY A 120 11.85 -12.76 8.75
C GLY A 120 12.95 -11.68 8.78
N LYS A 121 13.08 -10.83 7.77
CA LYS A 121 14.05 -9.72 7.74
C LYS A 121 13.61 -8.55 8.62
N VAL A 122 12.31 -8.22 8.65
CA VAL A 122 11.73 -7.13 9.45
C VAL A 122 10.46 -7.58 10.17
N LEU A 123 9.99 -6.81 11.16
CA LEU A 123 8.69 -7.00 11.81
C LEU A 123 8.46 -8.44 12.33
N LYS A 124 9.50 -9.08 12.90
CA LYS A 124 9.48 -10.48 13.35
C LYS A 124 8.37 -10.73 14.39
N GLU A 125 8.26 -9.83 15.37
CA GLU A 125 7.29 -9.93 16.47
C GLU A 125 5.89 -9.40 16.10
N HIS A 126 5.74 -8.75 14.94
CA HIS A 126 4.44 -8.25 14.52
C HIS A 126 3.55 -9.41 14.07
N PRO A 127 2.24 -9.45 14.42
CA PRO A 127 1.32 -10.46 13.90
C PRO A 127 1.29 -10.52 12.36
N PRO A 128 0.82 -11.61 11.73
CA PRO A 128 0.63 -11.65 10.28
C PRO A 128 -0.29 -10.52 9.80
N PHE A 129 0.09 -9.83 8.72
CA PHE A 129 -0.82 -8.92 8.04
C PHE A 129 -1.91 -9.72 7.34
N LYS A 130 -3.16 -9.29 7.48
CA LYS A 130 -4.33 -9.94 6.92
C LYS A 130 -4.56 -9.53 5.46
N MET A 131 -4.18 -8.31 5.10
CA MET A 131 -4.50 -7.78 3.78
C MET A 131 -3.56 -6.69 3.26
N PHE A 132 -3.49 -6.57 1.93
CA PHE A 132 -2.74 -5.53 1.22
C PHE A 132 -3.56 -4.92 0.08
N VAL A 133 -3.54 -3.59 -0.02
CA VAL A 133 -4.11 -2.84 -1.15
C VAL A 133 -3.00 -2.12 -1.87
N SER A 134 -2.68 -2.58 -3.07
CA SER A 134 -1.73 -1.95 -3.97
C SER A 134 -2.47 -1.09 -4.98
N ILE A 135 -2.15 0.20 -5.06
CA ILE A 135 -2.64 1.08 -6.11
C ILE A 135 -1.43 1.56 -6.91
N SER A 136 -1.29 1.10 -8.15
CA SER A 136 -0.16 1.45 -9.02
C SER A 136 1.22 1.17 -8.42
N GLY A 137 1.39 0.10 -7.64
CA GLY A 137 2.70 -0.32 -7.11
C GLY A 137 3.57 -1.05 -8.13
N SER A 138 4.84 -1.22 -7.81
CA SER A 138 5.79 -2.03 -8.60
C SER A 138 6.67 -2.87 -7.68
N LYS A 139 7.38 -3.86 -8.24
CA LYS A 139 8.54 -4.45 -7.55
C LYS A 139 9.69 -3.43 -7.49
N PHE A 140 10.55 -3.58 -6.49
CA PHE A 140 11.92 -3.04 -6.55
C PHE A 140 12.67 -3.74 -7.69
N ARG A 141 13.72 -3.08 -8.24
CA ARG A 141 14.54 -3.65 -9.34
C ARG A 141 15.96 -4.01 -8.91
N GLU A 142 16.38 -3.59 -7.73
CA GLU A 142 17.69 -3.97 -7.19
C GLU A 142 17.67 -5.49 -6.87
N PRO A 143 18.60 -6.29 -7.42
CA PRO A 143 18.59 -7.75 -7.25
C PRO A 143 18.61 -8.18 -5.77
N SER A 144 19.44 -7.55 -4.94
CA SER A 144 19.58 -7.84 -3.51
C SER A 144 18.26 -7.69 -2.75
N ILE A 145 17.44 -6.71 -3.13
CA ILE A 145 16.10 -6.51 -2.58
C ILE A 145 15.16 -7.58 -3.09
N CYS A 146 15.18 -7.86 -4.39
CA CYS A 146 14.28 -8.81 -5.04
C CYS A 146 14.45 -10.24 -4.50
N GLU A 147 15.70 -10.67 -4.34
CA GLU A 147 16.10 -11.99 -3.82
C GLU A 147 15.60 -12.24 -2.39
N VAL A 148 15.26 -11.19 -1.66
CA VAL A 148 14.66 -11.30 -0.32
C VAL A 148 13.16 -11.05 -0.40
N ALA A 149 12.73 -9.88 -0.86
CA ALA A 149 11.33 -9.46 -0.78
C ALA A 149 10.38 -10.37 -1.58
N TYR A 150 10.86 -10.97 -2.66
CA TYR A 150 10.06 -11.77 -3.58
C TYR A 150 10.59 -13.21 -3.73
N LYS A 151 11.40 -13.67 -2.77
CA LYS A 151 11.96 -15.03 -2.75
C LYS A 151 10.87 -16.10 -2.85
N ASP A 152 9.87 -15.95 -1.99
CA ASP A 152 8.65 -16.76 -1.98
C ASP A 152 7.46 -15.83 -2.24
N LYS A 153 6.36 -16.42 -2.72
CA LYS A 153 5.10 -15.66 -2.86
C LYS A 153 4.63 -15.17 -1.50
N ILE A 154 4.22 -13.91 -1.46
CA ILE A 154 3.71 -13.24 -0.27
C ILE A 154 2.31 -13.81 0.04
N ASN A 155 2.20 -14.50 1.19
CA ASN A 155 0.97 -15.09 1.68
C ASN A 155 0.12 -14.05 2.46
N VAL A 156 -0.32 -13.01 1.76
CA VAL A 156 -1.23 -11.98 2.27
C VAL A 156 -2.30 -11.74 1.21
N LYS A 157 -3.57 -11.74 1.59
CA LYS A 157 -4.67 -11.43 0.66
C LYS A 157 -4.46 -10.04 0.08
N SER A 158 -4.40 -9.93 -1.25
CA SER A 158 -4.04 -8.67 -1.88
C SER A 158 -5.03 -8.25 -2.97
N VAL A 159 -5.28 -6.94 -3.02
CA VAL A 159 -6.03 -6.29 -4.08
C VAL A 159 -5.11 -5.32 -4.80
N HIS A 160 -5.03 -5.44 -6.12
CA HIS A 160 -4.16 -4.63 -6.97
C HIS A 160 -5.00 -3.81 -7.94
N PHE A 161 -5.03 -2.49 -7.73
CA PHE A 161 -5.62 -1.54 -8.66
C PHE A 161 -4.62 -1.17 -9.74
N ILE A 162 -5.00 -1.42 -11.00
CA ILE A 162 -4.13 -1.23 -12.16
C ILE A 162 -4.81 -0.34 -13.20
N GLY A 163 -4.23 0.83 -13.46
CA GLY A 163 -4.72 1.78 -14.45
C GLY A 163 -4.37 1.38 -15.88
N ALA A 164 -5.35 1.40 -16.78
CA ALA A 164 -5.15 1.03 -18.17
C ALA A 164 -4.22 1.99 -18.93
N LYS A 165 -4.15 3.25 -18.50
CA LYS A 165 -3.28 4.30 -19.07
C LYS A 165 -2.09 4.61 -18.16
N ASP A 166 -1.86 3.82 -17.13
CA ASP A 166 -0.77 4.03 -16.18
C ASP A 166 0.54 3.54 -16.80
N TRP A 167 1.60 4.33 -16.71
CA TRP A 167 2.94 3.94 -17.13
C TRP A 167 3.51 2.80 -16.26
N LEU A 168 2.98 2.64 -15.03
CA LEU A 168 3.26 1.49 -14.16
C LEU A 168 2.34 0.29 -14.40
N LYS A 169 1.48 0.27 -15.43
CA LYS A 169 0.57 -0.86 -15.68
C LYS A 169 1.27 -2.22 -15.66
N LEU A 170 2.32 -2.40 -16.48
CA LEU A 170 3.06 -3.66 -16.56
C LEU A 170 3.83 -3.95 -15.25
N PRO A 171 4.56 -2.99 -14.65
CA PRO A 171 5.15 -3.16 -13.32
C PRO A 171 4.15 -3.55 -12.20
N SER A 172 2.92 -3.03 -12.23
CA SER A 172 1.88 -3.39 -11.27
C SER A 172 1.32 -4.79 -11.49
N GLU A 173 1.20 -5.22 -12.75
CA GLU A 173 0.84 -6.60 -13.08
C GLU A 173 1.93 -7.57 -12.60
N ASP A 174 3.20 -7.22 -12.83
CA ASP A 174 4.34 -7.99 -12.35
C ASP A 174 4.39 -8.05 -10.81
N LEU A 175 4.15 -6.94 -10.11
CA LEU A 175 4.05 -6.95 -8.64
C LEU A 175 2.95 -7.89 -8.14
N ALA A 176 1.79 -7.91 -8.78
CA ALA A 176 0.69 -8.79 -8.39
C ALA A 176 1.11 -10.27 -8.41
N THR A 177 1.98 -10.69 -9.34
CA THR A 177 2.49 -12.08 -9.40
C THR A 177 3.27 -12.53 -8.15
N ALA A 178 3.77 -11.58 -7.36
CA ALA A 178 4.49 -11.86 -6.13
C ALA A 178 3.56 -12.30 -4.98
N PHE A 179 2.24 -12.25 -5.16
CA PHE A 179 1.25 -12.63 -4.14
C PHE A 179 0.54 -13.92 -4.51
N HIS A 180 0.03 -14.64 -3.50
CA HIS A 180 -0.92 -15.73 -3.71
C HIS A 180 -2.30 -15.19 -4.06
N ASP A 181 -2.91 -15.74 -5.13
CA ASP A 181 -4.26 -15.45 -5.62
C ASP A 181 -4.69 -13.96 -5.54
N PRO A 182 -3.91 -13.03 -6.12
CA PRO A 182 -4.20 -11.61 -6.04
C PRO A 182 -5.51 -11.27 -6.77
N LEU A 183 -6.34 -10.43 -6.16
CA LEU A 183 -7.46 -9.83 -6.87
C LEU A 183 -6.97 -8.61 -7.66
N ILE A 184 -7.04 -8.69 -8.99
CA ILE A 184 -6.69 -7.57 -9.86
C ILE A 184 -7.96 -6.79 -10.24
N ILE A 185 -7.97 -5.49 -9.95
CA ILE A 185 -9.03 -4.56 -10.32
C ILE A 185 -8.48 -3.54 -11.33
N ARG A 186 -8.98 -3.59 -12.56
CA ARG A 186 -8.55 -2.68 -13.63
C ARG A 186 -9.46 -1.44 -13.69
N HIS A 187 -8.88 -0.27 -13.96
CA HIS A 187 -9.63 0.98 -14.15
C HIS A 187 -9.11 1.78 -15.36
N PRO A 188 -9.92 2.66 -15.98
CA PRO A 188 -9.56 3.31 -17.25
C PRO A 188 -8.59 4.51 -17.14
N GLN A 189 -8.21 4.87 -15.91
CA GLN A 189 -7.40 6.07 -15.64
C GLN A 189 -5.90 5.78 -15.75
N GLY A 190 -5.09 6.83 -15.71
CA GLY A 190 -3.63 6.74 -15.61
C GLY A 190 -3.16 6.56 -14.17
N HIS A 191 -2.00 7.15 -13.85
CA HIS A 191 -1.34 7.06 -12.55
C HIS A 191 -2.10 7.85 -11.46
N THR A 192 -3.13 7.24 -10.87
CA THR A 192 -3.99 7.90 -9.88
C THR A 192 -4.72 6.90 -9.00
N VAL A 193 -5.10 7.32 -7.80
CA VAL A 193 -6.05 6.57 -6.97
C VAL A 193 -7.42 6.58 -7.66
N PRO A 194 -7.95 5.42 -8.07
CA PRO A 194 -9.19 5.38 -8.83
C PRO A 194 -10.36 5.83 -7.95
N ARG A 195 -11.35 6.49 -8.56
CA ARG A 195 -12.68 6.57 -7.93
C ARG A 195 -13.38 5.23 -8.08
N LEU A 196 -13.89 4.69 -6.99
CA LEU A 196 -14.65 3.46 -7.01
C LEU A 196 -16.13 3.79 -7.26
N GLY A 197 -16.60 3.53 -8.48
CA GLY A 197 -18.05 3.50 -8.77
C GLY A 197 -18.71 2.25 -8.18
N ARG A 198 -20.05 2.18 -8.19
CA ARG A 198 -20.83 1.08 -7.56
C ARG A 198 -20.31 -0.33 -7.85
N TYR A 199 -19.91 -0.61 -9.09
CA TYR A 199 -19.39 -1.93 -9.48
C TYR A 199 -18.03 -2.27 -8.86
N LEU A 200 -17.11 -1.30 -8.82
CA LEU A 200 -15.80 -1.48 -8.20
C LEU A 200 -15.91 -1.56 -6.68
N ASN A 201 -16.85 -0.81 -6.08
CA ASN A 201 -17.20 -0.94 -4.67
C ASN A 201 -17.65 -2.36 -4.34
N ALA A 202 -18.55 -2.95 -5.14
CA ALA A 202 -19.04 -4.31 -4.88
C ALA A 202 -17.92 -5.36 -4.96
N ARG A 203 -17.03 -5.28 -5.96
CA ARG A 203 -15.89 -6.21 -6.07
C ARG A 203 -14.87 -6.03 -4.95
N PHE A 204 -14.62 -4.78 -4.54
CA PHE A 204 -13.76 -4.47 -3.41
C PHE A 204 -14.39 -4.96 -2.09
N CYS A 205 -15.65 -4.62 -1.80
CA CYS A 205 -16.40 -5.16 -0.67
C CYS A 205 -16.30 -6.68 -0.62
N PHE A 206 -16.62 -7.37 -1.71
CA PHE A 206 -16.59 -8.83 -1.78
C PHE A 206 -15.20 -9.38 -1.41
N ALA A 207 -14.13 -8.84 -2.00
CA ALA A 207 -12.77 -9.27 -1.70
C ALA A 207 -12.39 -9.06 -0.23
N PHE A 208 -12.91 -8.01 0.39
CA PHE A 208 -12.62 -7.61 1.75
C PHE A 208 -13.47 -8.35 2.79
N SER A 209 -14.75 -8.60 2.50
CA SER A 209 -15.64 -9.40 3.34
C SER A 209 -15.08 -10.81 3.55
N TYR A 210 -14.51 -11.42 2.50
CA TYR A 210 -13.83 -12.72 2.61
C TYR A 210 -12.53 -12.66 3.40
N ALA A 211 -11.81 -11.52 3.39
CA ALA A 211 -10.61 -11.35 4.22
C ALA A 211 -10.95 -11.21 5.72
N VAL A 212 -12.10 -10.63 6.04
CA VAL A 212 -12.60 -10.47 7.41
C VAL A 212 -13.22 -11.78 7.93
N LEU A 213 -14.01 -12.48 7.10
CA LEU A 213 -14.72 -13.71 7.50
C LEU A 213 -13.81 -14.92 7.72
N ASP A 214 -12.71 -15.04 6.98
CA ASP A 214 -11.74 -16.13 7.19
C ASP A 214 -10.95 -16.00 8.50
N SER A 215 -11.10 -14.91 9.26
CA SER A 215 -10.51 -14.78 10.61
C SER A 215 -11.44 -15.23 11.75
N TYR A 216 -12.59 -15.83 11.42
CA TYR A 216 -13.56 -16.40 12.38
C TYR A 216 -13.60 -17.93 12.39
N PHE A 217 -12.72 -18.61 11.63
CA PHE A 217 -12.56 -20.06 11.65
C PHE A 217 -11.12 -20.47 11.97
#